data_AF-A0A932WFS4-F1
#
_entry.id   AF-A0A932WFS4-F1
#
_cell.length_a   1.000
_cell.length_b   1.000
_cell.length_c   1.000
_cell.angle_alpha   90.00
_cell.angle_beta   90.00
_cell.angle_gamma   90.00
#
_symmetry.space_group_name_H-M   'P 1'
#
loop_
_entity.id
_entity.type
_entity.pdbx_description
1 polymer ?
#
loop_
_entity_poly.entity_id
_entity_poly.type
_entity_poly.pdbx_seq_one_letter_code
_entity_poly.pdbx_strand_id
1 'polypeptide(L)'
;MEEFHRIKRLPPYIFNITTELKMDARRRGEDIIDFGMGNPDQPTPQHVVDKLIEAAQNPRNHRYSASKGIYKLRLAIADWYKRRYEVDID
;
A
#
# COMPACT_ATOMS: atom_id res chain seq x y z
N MET A 1 18.92 -26.17 14.09
CA MET A 1 17.77 -25.24 14.04
C MET A 1 16.79 -25.84 13.06
N GLU A 2 15.63 -26.32 13.53
CA GLU A 2 14.66 -26.98 12.66
C GLU A 2 13.97 -25.92 11.80
N GLU A 3 13.98 -26.12 10.49
CA GLU A 3 13.62 -25.09 9.52
C GLU A 3 12.14 -25.23 9.10
N PHE A 4 11.34 -24.16 9.22
CA PHE A 4 9.89 -24.22 9.00
C PHE A 4 9.53 -24.54 7.55
N HIS A 5 8.87 -25.68 7.33
CA HIS A 5 8.52 -26.19 5.99
C HIS A 5 7.67 -25.23 5.13
N ARG A 6 6.83 -24.36 5.74
CA ARG A 6 6.04 -23.36 4.98
C ARG A 6 6.91 -22.29 4.31
N ILE A 7 8.03 -21.91 4.92
CA ILE A 7 8.93 -20.88 4.37
C ILE A 7 9.60 -21.40 3.09
N LYS A 8 9.94 -22.68 3.03
CA LYS A 8 10.57 -23.31 1.84
C LYS A 8 9.69 -23.33 0.59
N ARG A 9 8.38 -23.10 0.74
CA ARG A 9 7.42 -23.10 -0.36
C ARG A 9 7.20 -21.71 -0.95
N LEU A 10 7.77 -20.65 -0.35
CA LEU A 10 7.67 -19.31 -0.91
C LEU A 10 8.53 -19.24 -2.17
N PRO A 11 7.94 -18.90 -3.33
CA PRO A 11 8.71 -18.74 -4.55
C PRO A 11 9.67 -17.55 -4.43
N PRO A 12 10.77 -17.53 -5.19
CA PRO A 12 11.61 -16.35 -5.31
C PRO A 12 10.79 -15.12 -5.74
N TYR A 13 11.05 -13.98 -5.11
CA TYR A 13 10.39 -12.74 -5.45
C TYR A 13 11.01 -12.16 -6.73
N ILE A 14 10.37 -12.40 -7.86
CA ILE A 14 10.89 -12.08 -9.20
C ILE A 14 11.31 -10.61 -9.36
N PHE A 15 10.61 -9.68 -8.70
CA PHE A 15 10.90 -8.26 -8.80
C PHE A 15 12.25 -7.86 -8.17
N ASN A 16 12.77 -8.64 -7.21
CA ASN A 16 14.11 -8.39 -6.69
C ASN A 16 15.17 -8.67 -7.77
N ILE A 17 15.03 -9.79 -8.49
CA ILE A 17 15.96 -10.18 -9.55
C ILE A 17 15.95 -9.13 -10.67
N THR A 18 14.77 -8.72 -11.14
CA THR A 18 14.67 -7.68 -12.17
C THR A 18 15.19 -6.33 -11.69
N THR A 19 15.02 -6.01 -10.39
CA THR A 19 15.57 -4.79 -9.79
C THR A 19 17.09 -4.82 -9.75
N GLU A 20 17.71 -5.95 -9.39
CA GLU A 20 19.17 -6.13 -9.40
C GLU A 20 19.73 -5.95 -10.82
N LEU A 21 19.15 -6.63 -11.81
CA LEU A 21 19.54 -6.50 -13.21
C LEU A 21 19.42 -5.05 -13.72
N LYS A 22 18.31 -4.38 -13.38
CA LYS A 22 18.09 -2.95 -13.68
C LYS A 22 19.16 -2.08 -13.06
N MET A 23 19.51 -2.31 -11.79
CA MET A 23 20.54 -1.54 -11.09
C MET A 23 21.91 -1.75 -11.73
N ASP A 24 22.25 -2.97 -12.12
CA ASP A 24 23.51 -3.26 -12.80
C ASP A 24 23.59 -2.62 -14.19
N ALA A 25 22.49 -2.63 -14.95
CA ALA A 25 22.44 -1.92 -16.24
C ALA A 25 22.61 -0.40 -16.07
N ARG A 26 21.93 0.20 -15.09
CA ARG A 26 22.13 1.62 -14.74
C ARG A 26 23.58 1.93 -14.35
N ARG A 27 24.23 1.04 -13.58
CA ARG A 27 25.66 1.19 -13.21
C ARG A 27 26.60 1.11 -14.41
N ARG A 28 26.22 0.39 -15.48
CA ARG A 28 26.95 0.38 -16.76
C ARG A 28 26.72 1.63 -17.62
N GLY A 29 25.91 2.59 -17.15
CA GLY A 29 25.60 3.83 -17.85
C GLY A 29 24.48 3.69 -18.88
N GLU A 30 23.71 2.60 -18.84
CA GLU A 30 22.56 2.40 -19.71
C GLU A 30 21.37 3.28 -19.26
N ASP A 31 20.66 3.90 -20.21
CA ASP A 31 19.43 4.64 -19.95
C ASP A 31 18.26 3.67 -19.81
N ILE A 32 17.82 3.45 -18.57
CA ILE A 32 16.78 2.46 -18.25
C ILE A 32 15.45 3.14 -17.94
N ILE A 33 14.50 2.96 -18.85
CA ILE A 33 13.08 3.26 -18.65
C ILE A 33 12.43 2.10 -17.88
N ASP A 34 11.94 2.38 -16.68
CA ASP A 34 11.42 1.37 -15.77
C ASP A 34 9.89 1.35 -15.75
N PHE A 35 9.31 0.35 -16.40
CA PHE A 35 7.88 0.03 -16.33
C PHE A 35 7.59 -1.17 -15.40
N GLY A 36 8.55 -1.55 -14.56
CA GLY A 36 8.51 -2.79 -13.79
C GLY A 36 7.70 -2.71 -12.49
N MET A 37 7.51 -1.52 -11.92
CA MET A 37 6.74 -1.32 -10.69
C MET A 37 5.48 -0.49 -10.93
N GLY A 38 4.34 -1.01 -10.47
CA GLY A 38 3.03 -0.34 -10.56
C GLY A 38 2.77 0.72 -9.48
N ASN A 39 3.83 1.33 -8.93
CA ASN A 39 3.67 2.42 -7.96
C ASN A 39 3.33 3.71 -8.71
N PRO A 40 2.24 4.42 -8.35
CA PRO A 40 1.95 5.73 -8.91
C PRO A 40 3.09 6.71 -8.68
N ASP A 41 3.36 7.55 -9.66
CA ASP A 41 4.34 8.64 -9.62
C ASP A 41 3.78 9.93 -9.01
N GLN A 42 2.45 10.08 -9.02
CA GLN A 42 1.76 11.25 -8.50
C GLN A 42 1.69 11.23 -6.96
N PRO A 43 1.79 12.40 -6.31
CA PRO A 43 1.64 12.49 -4.85
C PRO A 43 0.20 12.19 -4.43
N THR A 44 0.04 11.78 -3.17
CA THR A 44 -1.27 11.68 -2.53
C THR A 44 -2.00 13.04 -2.59
N PRO A 45 -3.30 13.09 -2.91
CA PRO A 45 -4.06 14.35 -2.95
C PRO A 45 -3.97 15.14 -1.63
N GLN A 46 -3.80 16.46 -1.73
CA GLN A 46 -3.52 17.34 -0.58
C GLN A 46 -4.54 17.20 0.55
N HIS A 47 -5.85 17.14 0.23
CA HIS A 47 -6.91 17.02 1.24
C HIS A 47 -6.81 15.73 2.08
N VAL A 48 -6.21 14.67 1.56
CA VAL A 48 -5.96 13.42 2.30
C VAL A 48 -4.79 13.61 3.26
N VAL A 49 -3.72 14.27 2.81
CA VAL A 49 -2.55 14.62 3.64
C VAL A 49 -2.98 15.54 4.78
N ASP A 50 -3.76 16.57 4.50
CA ASP A 50 -4.28 17.50 5.51
C ASP A 50 -5.14 16.77 6.56
N LYS A 51 -6.00 15.84 6.11
CA LYS A 51 -6.83 15.06 7.03
C LYS A 51 -6.01 14.12 7.91
N LEU A 52 -4.93 13.55 7.37
CA LEU A 52 -3.98 12.75 8.15
C LEU A 52 -3.31 13.61 9.24
N ILE A 53 -2.85 14.81 8.89
CA ILE A 53 -2.21 15.74 9.84
C ILE A 53 -3.20 16.10 10.97
N GLU A 54 -4.42 16.49 10.61
CA GLU A 54 -5.50 16.80 11.56
C GLU A 54 -5.78 15.60 12.49
N ALA A 55 -5.89 14.39 11.93
CA ALA A 55 -6.17 13.19 12.69
C ALA A 55 -5.02 12.80 13.63
N ALA A 56 -3.76 12.99 13.22
CA ALA A 56 -2.58 12.69 14.01
C ALA A 56 -2.43 13.64 15.23
N GLN A 57 -2.88 14.89 15.10
CA GLN A 57 -2.88 15.88 16.16
C GLN A 57 -3.90 15.60 17.28
N ASN A 58 -4.88 14.72 17.04
CA ASN A 58 -5.91 14.38 18.02
C ASN A 58 -5.42 13.26 18.98
N PRO A 59 -5.19 13.54 20.29
CA PRO A 59 -4.68 12.55 21.23
C PRO A 59 -5.60 11.35 21.45
N ARG A 60 -6.90 11.47 21.15
CA ARG A 60 -7.85 10.35 21.23
C ARG A 60 -7.53 9.25 20.21
N ASN A 61 -6.88 9.60 19.11
CA ASN A 61 -6.50 8.67 18.05
C ASN A 61 -5.21 7.89 18.35
N HIS A 62 -4.50 8.20 19.44
CA HIS A 62 -3.23 7.54 19.79
C HIS A 62 -3.43 6.16 20.45
N ARG A 63 -4.66 5.80 20.77
CA ARG A 63 -5.02 4.51 21.36
C ARG A 63 -5.29 3.48 20.27
N TYR A 64 -5.36 2.21 20.67
CA TYR A 64 -5.79 1.15 19.77
C TYR A 64 -7.16 1.45 19.15
N SER A 65 -7.24 1.24 17.83
CA SER A 65 -8.51 1.24 17.13
C SER A 65 -9.28 -0.06 17.37
N ALA A 66 -10.57 -0.08 17.07
CA ALA A 66 -11.36 -1.31 17.11
C ALA A 66 -10.80 -2.34 16.14
N SER A 67 -10.81 -3.62 16.50
CA SER A 67 -10.24 -4.70 15.68
C SER A 67 -10.87 -4.82 14.29
N LYS A 68 -12.18 -4.50 14.16
CA LYS A 68 -12.88 -4.47 12.85
C LYS A 68 -12.50 -3.23 12.01
N GLY A 69 -11.76 -2.27 12.56
CA GLY A 69 -11.44 -0.97 11.96
C GLY A 69 -12.38 0.16 12.39
N ILE A 70 -11.95 1.40 12.10
CA ILE A 70 -12.65 2.64 12.48
C ILE A 70 -14.05 2.67 11.84
N TYR A 71 -15.10 2.84 12.65
CA TYR A 71 -16.50 2.79 12.19
C TYR A 71 -16.80 3.77 11.04
N LYS A 72 -16.37 5.03 11.18
CA LYS A 72 -16.60 6.05 10.14
C LYS A 72 -15.85 5.76 8.83
N LEU A 73 -14.71 5.07 8.89
CA LEU A 73 -14.02 4.62 7.68
C LEU A 73 -14.82 3.52 6.97
N ARG A 74 -15.34 2.54 7.72
CA ARG A 74 -16.18 1.48 7.15
C ARG A 74 -17.45 2.02 6.49
N LEU A 75 -18.13 2.97 7.15
CA LEU A 75 -19.27 3.66 6.55
C LEU A 75 -18.88 4.39 5.25
N ALA A 76 -17.76 5.12 5.25
CA ALA A 76 -17.32 5.83 4.05
C ALA A 76 -17.02 4.88 2.87
N ILE A 77 -16.49 3.68 3.16
CA ILE A 77 -16.26 2.63 2.15
C ILE A 77 -17.60 2.11 1.61
N ALA A 78 -18.57 1.81 2.49
CA ALA A 78 -19.90 1.37 2.09
C ALA A 78 -20.62 2.39 1.22
N ASP A 79 -20.63 3.66 1.66
CA ASP A 79 -21.23 4.75 0.90
C ASP A 79 -20.53 4.95 -0.46
N TRP A 80 -19.20 4.79 -0.51
CA TRP A 80 -18.46 4.88 -1.76
C TRP A 80 -18.81 3.76 -2.73
N TYR A 81 -18.94 2.52 -2.24
CA TYR A 81 -19.41 1.39 -3.05
C TYR A 81 -20.82 1.62 -3.60
N LYS A 82 -21.73 2.12 -2.76
CA LYS A 82 -23.09 2.45 -3.19
C LYS A 82 -23.11 3.50 -4.29
N ARG A 83 -22.36 4.60 -4.13
CA ARG A 83 -22.32 5.67 -5.15
C ARG A 83 -21.66 5.24 -6.46
N ARG A 84 -20.63 4.40 -6.38
CA ARG A 84 -19.78 4.03 -7.53
C ARG A 84 -20.35 2.86 -8.32
N TYR A 85 -20.96 1.91 -7.62
CA TYR A 85 -21.34 0.60 -8.17
C TYR A 85 -22.78 0.20 -7.85
N GLU A 86 -23.55 1.03 -7.13
CA GLU A 86 -24.93 0.74 -6.69
C GLU A 86 -25.06 -0.47 -5.74
N VAL A 87 -23.95 -0.98 -5.23
CA VAL A 87 -23.88 -2.12 -4.31
C VAL A 87 -23.99 -1.66 -2.85
N ASP A 88 -24.87 -2.30 -2.08
CA ASP A 88 -25.01 -2.10 -0.64
C ASP A 88 -24.11 -3.08 0.14
N ILE A 89 -23.26 -2.57 1.05
CA ILE A 89 -22.35 -3.33 1.93
C ILE A 89 -22.30 -2.71 3.35
N ASP A 90 -21.79 -3.45 4.36
CA ASP A 90 -21.72 -3.04 5.79
C ASP A 90 -20.33 -3.16 6.49
#